data_AF-A0A926ABG2-F1
#
_entry.id   AF-A0A926ABG2-F1
#
_cell.length_a   1.000
_cell.length_b   1.000
_cell.length_c   1.000
_cell.angle_alpha   90.00
_cell.angle_beta   90.00
_cell.angle_gamma   90.00
#
_symmetry.space_group_name_H-M   'P 1'
#
loop_
_entity.id
_entity.type
_entity.pdbx_description
1 polymer ?
#
loop_
_entity_poly.entity_id
_entity_poly.type
_entity_poly.pdbx_seq_one_letter_code
_entity_poly.pdbx_strand_id
1 'polypeptide(L)'
;LSDNAVKYGEIAQHLHDAFREGGSGIGATWPHAEILGLPALVPPLLRIDYIWHSDDFRTVNAFTAPQRGSDHYPVVATLALRRVD
;
A
#
# COMPACT_ATOMS: atom_id res chain seq x y z
N LEU A 1 9.30 -8.03 -2.78
CA LEU A 1 9.67 -8.64 -1.48
C LEU A 1 8.66 -8.33 -0.36
N SER A 2 7.80 -7.30 -0.47
CA SER A 2 6.77 -7.01 0.55
C SER A 2 5.33 -7.41 0.16
N ASP A 3 5.13 -8.01 -1.01
CA ASP A 3 3.79 -8.24 -1.58
C ASP A 3 3.22 -9.57 -1.04
N ASN A 4 2.33 -9.48 -0.05
CA ASN A 4 1.86 -10.64 0.73
C ASN A 4 0.37 -10.96 0.54
N ALA A 5 -0.33 -10.31 -0.40
CA ALA A 5 -1.70 -10.68 -0.74
C ALA A 5 -1.73 -11.98 -1.56
N VAL A 6 -2.57 -12.93 -1.14
CA VAL A 6 -2.72 -14.26 -1.77
C VAL A 6 -2.93 -14.19 -3.28
N LYS A 7 -3.64 -13.16 -3.75
CA LYS A 7 -3.97 -12.93 -5.17
C LYS A 7 -3.20 -11.78 -5.82
N TYR A 8 -2.10 -11.34 -5.21
CA TYR A 8 -1.33 -10.19 -5.71
C TYR A 8 -0.99 -10.34 -7.20
N GLY A 9 -0.44 -11.50 -7.58
CA GLY A 9 -0.02 -11.77 -8.95
C GLY A 9 -1.17 -11.73 -9.96
N GLU A 10 -2.35 -12.24 -9.60
CA GLU A 10 -3.54 -12.22 -10.46
C GLU A 10 -4.05 -10.79 -10.68
N ILE A 11 -4.07 -9.96 -9.63
CA ILE A 11 -4.51 -8.56 -9.73
C ILE A 11 -3.49 -7.74 -10.53
N ALA A 12 -2.20 -7.94 -10.27
CA ALA A 12 -1.10 -7.23 -10.93
C ALA A 12 -0.99 -7.52 -12.44
N GLN A 13 -1.67 -8.55 -12.95
CA GLN A 13 -1.78 -8.79 -14.39
C GLN A 13 -2.73 -7.80 -15.09
N HIS A 14 -3.62 -7.16 -14.35
CA HIS A 14 -4.70 -6.34 -14.91
C HIS A 14 -4.72 -4.90 -14.40
N LEU A 15 -4.10 -4.64 -13.24
CA LEU A 15 -4.11 -3.34 -12.58
C LEU A 15 -2.72 -2.95 -12.11
N HIS A 16 -2.52 -1.64 -11.93
CA HIS A 16 -1.29 -1.06 -11.40
C HIS A 16 -1.39 -0.88 -9.89
N ASP A 17 -0.35 -1.32 -9.20
CA ASP A 17 -0.19 -1.10 -7.76
C ASP A 17 0.38 0.30 -7.53
N ALA A 18 -0.41 1.18 -6.92
CA ALA A 18 -0.02 2.57 -6.72
C ALA A 18 1.27 2.72 -5.90
N PHE A 19 1.47 1.87 -4.89
CA PHE A 19 2.68 1.95 -4.07
C PHE A 19 3.94 1.55 -4.86
N ARG A 20 3.81 0.61 -5.79
CA ARG A 20 4.94 0.23 -6.65
C ARG A 20 5.22 1.24 -7.75
N GLU A 21 4.19 1.89 -8.28
CA GLU A 21 4.35 2.88 -9.34
C GLU A 21 4.92 4.20 -8.80
N GLY A 22 4.40 4.71 -7.69
CA GLY A 22 4.74 6.05 -7.18
C GLY A 22 5.06 6.13 -5.68
N GLY A 23 5.30 5.00 -5.02
CA GLY A 23 5.68 4.97 -3.60
C GLY A 23 7.18 4.87 -3.35
N SER A 24 7.56 5.01 -2.08
CA SER A 24 8.93 4.87 -1.61
C SER A 24 9.01 4.07 -0.31
N GLY A 25 10.09 3.31 -0.12
CA GLY A 25 10.26 2.43 1.03
C GLY A 25 9.54 1.08 0.86
N ILE A 26 9.22 0.43 1.98
CA ILE A 26 8.70 -0.96 1.98
C ILE A 26 7.18 -1.05 1.80
N GLY A 27 6.45 0.03 2.13
CA GLY A 27 4.99 0.12 2.06
C GLY A 27 4.26 -0.81 3.03
N ALA A 28 4.96 -1.30 4.06
CA ALA A 28 4.36 -2.21 5.01
C ALA A 28 3.27 -1.49 5.82
N THR A 29 2.14 -2.16 5.97
CA THR A 29 0.93 -1.65 6.61
C THR A 29 0.58 -2.41 7.87
N TRP A 30 1.23 -3.55 8.13
CA TRP A 30 0.93 -4.40 9.29
C TRP A 30 2.20 -5.09 9.79
N PRO A 31 2.38 -5.34 11.10
CA PRO A 31 1.48 -4.99 12.19
C PRO A 31 1.68 -3.57 12.73
N HIS A 32 0.64 -2.99 13.30
CA HIS A 32 0.79 -1.98 14.33
C HIS A 32 1.00 -2.66 15.70
N ALA A 33 2.25 -2.68 16.14
CA ALA A 33 2.71 -3.48 17.27
C ALA A 33 1.93 -3.23 18.57
N GLU A 34 1.72 -1.97 18.95
CA GLU A 34 1.09 -1.62 20.23
C GLU A 34 -0.36 -2.12 20.32
N ILE A 35 -1.14 -2.01 19.24
CA ILE A 35 -2.53 -2.49 19.21
C ILE A 35 -2.60 -4.01 19.34
N LEU A 36 -1.60 -4.72 18.83
CA LEU A 36 -1.50 -6.17 18.94
C LEU A 36 -0.80 -6.64 20.22
N GLY A 37 -0.42 -5.73 21.12
CA GLY A 37 0.32 -6.06 22.35
C GLY A 37 1.75 -6.57 22.09
N LEU A 38 2.33 -6.26 20.93
CA LEU A 38 3.70 -6.58 20.57
C LEU A 38 4.66 -5.48 21.07
N PRO A 39 5.97 -5.77 21.22
CA PRO A 39 6.96 -4.76 21.57
C PRO A 39 6.93 -3.58 20.60
N ALA A 40 6.90 -2.34 21.11
CA ALA A 40 6.76 -1.11 20.30
C ALA A 40 7.86 -0.93 19.23
N LEU A 41 9.00 -1.63 19.37
CA LEU A 41 10.07 -1.62 18.38
C LEU A 41 9.74 -2.44 17.12
N VAL A 42 8.72 -3.30 17.15
CA VAL A 42 8.32 -4.09 15.99
C VAL A 42 7.72 -3.14 14.93
N PRO A 43 8.40 -2.92 13.79
CA PRO A 43 7.86 -2.07 12.74
C PRO A 43 6.76 -2.80 11.97
N PRO A 44 5.99 -2.13 11.11
CA PRO A 44 5.19 -2.84 10.12
C PRO A 44 6.11 -3.66 9.21
N LEU A 45 5.74 -4.91 8.96
CA LEU A 45 6.54 -5.93 8.27
C LEU A 45 5.93 -6.35 6.93
N LEU A 46 4.60 -6.41 6.86
CA LEU A 46 3.84 -6.91 5.74
C LEU A 46 3.10 -5.77 5.06
N ARG A 47 3.10 -5.76 3.74
CA ARG A 47 2.21 -4.93 2.93
C ARG A 47 1.02 -5.80 2.53
N ILE A 48 -0.11 -5.57 3.18
CA ILE A 48 -1.33 -6.34 2.94
C ILE A 48 -2.51 -5.46 2.52
N ASP A 49 -2.34 -4.14 2.56
CA ASP A 49 -3.29 -3.15 2.06
C ASP A 49 -2.74 -2.46 0.82
N TYR A 50 -3.59 -2.31 -0.20
CA TYR A 50 -3.19 -1.88 -1.54
C TYR A 50 -4.22 -0.89 -2.11
N ILE A 51 -3.74 0.05 -2.93
CA ILE A 51 -4.57 0.82 -3.84
C ILE A 51 -4.17 0.41 -5.25
N TRP A 52 -5.14 -0.09 -6.01
CA TRP A 52 -4.96 -0.51 -7.41
C TRP A 52 -5.70 0.45 -8.34
N HIS A 53 -5.17 0.69 -9.53
CA HIS A 53 -5.87 1.45 -10.57
C HIS A 53 -5.65 0.88 -11.97
N SER A 54 -6.57 1.19 -12.89
CA SER A 54 -6.46 0.88 -14.31
C SER A 54 -5.46 1.79 -15.02
N ASP A 55 -5.24 1.52 -16.32
CA ASP A 55 -4.44 2.36 -17.21
C ASP A 55 -4.95 3.79 -17.36
N ASP A 56 -6.21 4.05 -17.01
CA ASP A 56 -6.81 5.38 -17.04
C ASP A 56 -6.17 6.34 -16.04
N PHE A 57 -5.42 5.82 -15.05
CA PHE A 57 -4.73 6.61 -14.05
C PHE A 57 -3.22 6.40 -14.08
N ARG A 58 -2.48 7.37 -13.53
CA ARG A 58 -1.09 7.18 -13.11
C ARG A 58 -0.94 7.61 -11.66
N THR A 59 -0.07 6.93 -10.93
CA THR A 59 0.26 7.32 -9.56
C THR A 59 1.18 8.53 -9.55
N VAL A 60 0.77 9.56 -8.81
CA VAL A 60 1.61 10.75 -8.53
C VAL A 60 2.47 10.53 -7.30
N ASN A 61 1.88 9.95 -6.25
CA ASN A 61 2.55 9.59 -5.00
C ASN A 61 1.73 8.53 -4.26
N ALA A 62 2.40 7.64 -3.53
CA ALA A 62 1.75 6.66 -2.65
C ALA A 62 2.58 6.42 -1.38
N PHE A 63 1.92 6.38 -0.22
CA PHE A 63 2.60 6.23 1.07
C PHE A 63 1.68 5.61 2.14
N THR A 64 2.30 5.11 3.22
CA THR A 64 1.60 4.73 4.44
C THR A 64 1.49 5.94 5.35
N ALA A 65 0.27 6.26 5.77
CA ALA A 65 0.00 7.41 6.63
C ALA A 65 0.19 7.03 8.12
N PRO A 66 0.33 8.04 9.01
CA PRO A 66 0.36 7.81 10.44
C PRO A 66 -0.89 7.08 10.94
N GLN A 67 -0.71 6.45 12.09
CA GLN A 67 -1.66 5.52 12.65
C GLN A 67 -2.99 6.17 13.09
N ARG A 68 -4.10 5.42 12.94
CA ARG A 68 -5.47 5.83 13.27
C ARG A 68 -6.31 4.77 14.01
N GLY A 69 -5.70 4.05 14.95
CA GLY A 69 -6.42 3.16 15.87
C GLY A 69 -6.77 1.75 15.34
N SER A 70 -6.17 1.31 14.23
CA SER A 70 -6.29 -0.05 13.68
C SER A 70 -4.97 -0.83 13.80
N ASP A 71 -5.00 -2.15 13.85
CA ASP A 71 -3.79 -2.95 13.69
C ASP A 71 -3.08 -2.78 12.33
N HIS A 72 -3.68 -2.03 11.40
CA HIS A 72 -3.12 -1.60 10.12
C HIS A 72 -2.83 -0.09 10.06
N TYR A 73 -1.74 0.27 9.37
CA TYR A 73 -1.46 1.65 8.95
C TYR A 73 -2.25 1.98 7.67
N PRO A 74 -2.88 3.17 7.58
CA PRO A 74 -3.62 3.55 6.39
C PRO A 74 -2.71 3.70 5.16
N VAL A 75 -3.21 3.32 3.98
CA VAL A 75 -2.56 3.58 2.69
C VAL A 75 -3.22 4.77 2.01
N VAL A 76 -2.40 5.64 1.41
CA VAL A 76 -2.86 6.83 0.68
C VAL A 76 -2.15 6.89 -0.65
N ALA A 77 -2.90 7.14 -1.72
CA ALA A 77 -2.36 7.40 -3.05
C ALA A 77 -3.00 8.65 -3.64
N THR A 78 -2.19 9.46 -4.32
CA THR A 78 -2.65 10.52 -5.21
C THR A 78 -2.56 10.02 -6.63
N LEU A 79 -3.69 9.98 -7.34
CA LEU A 79 -3.79 9.51 -8.72
C LEU A 79 -4.11 10.68 -9.65
N ALA A 80 -3.49 10.70 -10.81
CA ALA A 80 -3.85 11.60 -11.90
C ALA A 80 -4.57 10.80 -12.99
N LEU A 81 -5.74 11.29 -13.42
CA LEU A 81 -6.41 10.76 -14.61
C LEU A 81 -5.55 11.07 -15.84
N ARG A 82 -5.25 10.04 -16.63
CA ARG A 82 -4.56 10.20 -17.91
C ARG A 82 -5.53 10.84 -18.89
N ARG A 83 -5.03 11.82 -19.64
CA ARG A 83 -5.82 12.41 -20.72
C ARG A 83 -5.92 11.39 -21.84
N VAL A 84 -7.15 11.13 -22.30
CA VAL A 84 -7.38 10.40 -23.54
C VAL A 84 -7.33 11.46 -24.64
N ASP A 85 -6.37 11.33 -25.55
CA ASP A 85 -6.29 12.16 -26.75
C ASP A 85 -7.37 11.77 -27.77
#